data_AF-A0A1H3LZ34-F1
#
_entry.id   AF-A0A1H3LZ34-F1
#
_cell.length_a   1.000
_cell.length_b   1.000
_cell.length_c   1.000
_cell.angle_alpha   90.00
_cell.angle_beta   90.00
_cell.angle_gamma   90.00
#
_symmetry.space_group_name_H-M   'P 1'
#
loop_
_entity.id
_entity.type
_entity.pdbx_description
1 polymer ?
#
loop_
_entity_poly.entity_id
_entity_poly.type
_entity_poly.pdbx_seq_one_letter_code
_entity_poly.pdbx_strand_id
1 'polypeptide(L)'
;MTTAPIRVIVHAGFHKTGTTSLQDFLYQNKSSLAPYMAYYGKMDFLDAGTQARIYAQRPFPHRLIKFRHAFRAFLENIPDHSLIVLSRETFSGGMPGHHTLSGRLMTSYQRPAKRLAKVIISELRRRFGPSTEITFFYTTRERESWLRSVYGHLLRSIRITDDYVSCRARFPKLLGPEAEAQKLARALSPVPVIMAALEDYSSAREGPAAALLDLMTIPPELRSSLRPILRQNTANPAATQAEFLRLNREIKSKAKLKAAKEALL
;
A
#
# COMPACT_ATOMS: atom_id res chain seq x y z
N MET A 1 7.60 32.47 18.42
CA MET A 1 7.63 32.15 16.99
C MET A 1 6.95 30.80 16.82
N THR A 2 5.72 30.76 16.31
CA THR A 2 5.04 29.50 15.96
C THR A 2 5.72 28.93 14.72
N THR A 3 6.52 27.88 14.90
CA THR A 3 7.04 27.09 13.78
C THR A 3 5.87 26.59 12.95
N ALA A 4 5.96 26.72 11.62
CA ALA A 4 4.93 26.21 10.71
C ALA A 4 4.58 24.75 11.05
N PRO A 5 3.30 24.34 10.95
CA PRO A 5 2.89 23.00 11.32
C PRO A 5 3.62 21.96 10.45
N ILE A 6 4.05 20.85 11.08
CA ILE A 6 4.60 19.70 10.36
C ILE A 6 3.50 19.12 9.48
N ARG A 7 3.82 18.86 8.22
CA ARG A 7 2.94 18.20 7.26
C ARG A 7 3.34 16.73 7.12
N VAL A 8 2.37 15.82 7.19
CA VAL A 8 2.60 14.38 7.05
C VAL A 8 1.69 13.81 5.98
N ILE A 9 2.28 13.25 4.92
CA ILE A 9 1.56 12.49 3.91
C ILE A 9 1.68 11.00 4.23
N VAL A 10 0.54 10.36 4.51
CA VAL A 10 0.46 8.92 4.74
C VAL A 10 -0.02 8.25 3.46
N HIS A 11 0.92 7.75 2.66
CA HIS A 11 0.62 6.92 1.51
C HIS A 11 0.32 5.47 1.96
N ALA A 12 -0.95 5.22 2.25
CA ALA A 12 -1.47 3.91 2.61
C ALA A 12 -2.00 3.19 1.35
N GLY A 13 -1.21 3.12 0.27
CA GLY A 13 -1.68 2.57 -1.01
C GLY A 13 -2.31 1.17 -0.89
N PHE A 14 -3.35 0.90 -1.68
CA PHE A 14 -3.91 -0.45 -1.74
C PHE A 14 -2.95 -1.39 -2.46
N HIS A 15 -3.03 -2.68 -2.14
CA HIS A 15 -2.18 -3.64 -2.84
C HIS A 15 -2.54 -3.63 -4.33
N LYS A 16 -1.51 -3.71 -5.19
CA LYS A 16 -1.64 -3.70 -6.66
C LYS A 16 -2.12 -2.38 -7.28
N THR A 17 -1.95 -1.26 -6.58
CA THR A 17 -2.12 0.10 -7.13
C THR A 17 -0.78 0.84 -7.29
N GLY A 18 0.29 0.13 -7.68
CA GLY A 18 1.56 0.77 -8.05
C GLY A 18 2.42 1.24 -6.87
N THR A 19 2.06 0.87 -5.64
CA THR A 19 2.75 1.32 -4.43
C THR A 19 4.22 0.91 -4.39
N THR A 20 4.57 -0.30 -4.83
CA THR A 20 5.96 -0.75 -4.88
C THR A 20 6.80 0.10 -5.84
N SER A 21 6.31 0.35 -7.06
CA SER A 21 6.99 1.23 -8.01
C SER A 21 7.17 2.65 -7.44
N LEU A 22 6.13 3.22 -6.82
CA LEU A 22 6.24 4.51 -6.15
C LEU A 22 7.30 4.48 -5.03
N GLN A 23 7.29 3.45 -4.19
CA GLN A 23 8.23 3.31 -3.08
C GLN A 23 9.68 3.16 -3.54
N ASP A 24 9.91 2.35 -4.58
CA ASP A 24 11.23 2.10 -5.14
C ASP A 24 11.79 3.38 -5.77
N PHE A 25 10.95 4.15 -6.48
CA PHE A 25 11.35 5.44 -7.03
C PHE A 25 11.78 6.42 -5.93
N LEU A 26 10.96 6.58 -4.88
CA LEU A 26 11.28 7.49 -3.77
C LEU A 26 12.52 7.05 -3.01
N TYR A 27 12.71 5.74 -2.83
CA TYR A 27 13.90 5.19 -2.20
C TYR A 27 15.16 5.48 -3.03
N GLN A 28 15.12 5.21 -4.33
CA GLN A 28 16.24 5.47 -5.24
C GLN A 28 16.63 6.96 -5.29
N ASN A 29 15.64 7.85 -5.14
CA ASN A 29 15.84 9.29 -5.21
C ASN A 29 15.85 9.99 -3.84
N LYS A 30 15.94 9.22 -2.74
CA LYS A 30 15.77 9.74 -1.37
C LYS A 30 16.75 10.88 -1.05
N SER A 31 18.01 10.76 -1.45
CA SER A 31 19.03 11.80 -1.20
C SER A 31 18.72 13.12 -1.93
N SER A 32 18.28 13.06 -3.18
CA SER A 32 17.91 14.25 -3.97
C SER A 32 16.63 14.91 -3.45
N LEU A 33 15.72 14.14 -2.85
CA LEU A 33 14.45 14.63 -2.30
C LEU A 33 14.57 15.10 -0.84
N ALA A 34 15.66 14.76 -0.13
CA ALA A 34 15.86 15.05 1.28
C ALA A 34 15.69 16.53 1.68
N PRO A 35 16.08 17.54 0.86
CA PRO A 35 15.83 18.94 1.18
C PRO A 35 14.35 19.33 1.19
N TYR A 36 13.49 18.54 0.54
CA TYR A 36 12.06 18.84 0.36
C TYR A 36 11.18 17.97 1.25
N MET A 37 11.63 16.77 1.61
CA MET A 37 10.85 15.84 2.43
C MET A 37 11.70 14.77 3.12
N ALA A 38 11.22 14.28 4.26
CA ALA A 38 11.73 13.08 4.90
C ALA A 38 10.89 11.86 4.48
N TYR A 39 11.49 10.94 3.73
CA TYR A 39 10.83 9.72 3.25
C TYR A 39 11.10 8.49 4.11
N TYR A 40 10.02 7.80 4.48
CA TYR A 40 10.03 6.51 5.15
C TYR A 40 9.13 5.51 4.43
N GLY A 41 9.69 4.36 4.05
CA GLY A 41 9.06 3.35 3.21
C GLY A 41 9.05 1.97 3.85
N LYS A 42 8.90 0.95 3.01
CA LYS A 42 8.78 -0.46 3.42
C LYS A 42 9.85 -0.92 4.42
N MET A 43 11.11 -0.55 4.19
CA MET A 43 12.24 -0.98 5.03
C MET A 43 12.29 -0.29 6.39
N ASP A 44 11.67 0.88 6.53
CA ASP A 44 11.60 1.60 7.82
C ASP A 44 10.48 1.04 8.72
N PHE A 45 9.44 0.46 8.12
CA PHE A 45 8.27 -0.06 8.83
C PHE A 45 8.27 -1.58 9.02
N LEU A 46 9.41 -2.23 9.27
CA LEU A 46 9.45 -3.70 9.39
C LEU A 46 8.51 -4.22 10.48
N ASP A 47 8.58 -3.67 11.69
CA ASP A 47 7.69 -4.08 12.80
C ASP A 47 6.29 -3.49 12.65
N ALA A 48 6.14 -2.16 12.55
CA ALA A 48 4.84 -1.50 12.43
C ALA A 48 4.01 -2.04 11.26
N GLY A 49 4.63 -2.26 10.11
CA GLY A 49 3.96 -2.87 8.96
C GLY A 49 3.62 -4.35 9.17
N THR A 50 4.43 -5.11 9.91
CA THR A 50 4.10 -6.48 10.32
C THR A 50 2.90 -6.51 11.25
N GLN A 51 2.86 -5.65 12.28
CA GLN A 51 1.72 -5.56 13.20
C GLN A 51 0.44 -5.10 12.49
N ALA A 52 0.54 -4.14 11.56
CA ALA A 52 -0.59 -3.69 10.75
C ALA A 52 -1.18 -4.84 9.92
N ARG A 53 -0.32 -5.63 9.26
CA ARG A 53 -0.71 -6.84 8.52
C ARG A 53 -1.37 -7.88 9.42
N ILE A 54 -0.80 -8.15 10.60
CA ILE A 54 -1.36 -9.10 11.56
C ILE A 54 -2.75 -8.64 12.02
N TYR A 55 -2.91 -7.36 12.36
CA TYR A 55 -4.20 -6.80 12.74
C TYR A 55 -5.23 -6.91 11.59
N ALA A 56 -4.82 -6.68 10.35
CA ALA A 56 -5.71 -6.84 9.20
C ALA A 56 -6.23 -8.27 9.02
N GLN A 57 -5.37 -9.26 9.29
CA GLN A 57 -5.74 -10.68 9.26
C GLN A 57 -6.53 -11.11 10.50
N ARG A 58 -6.31 -10.43 11.64
CA ARG A 58 -6.83 -10.76 12.97
C ARG A 58 -7.19 -9.47 13.73
N PRO A 59 -8.37 -8.87 13.47
CA PRO A 59 -8.72 -7.53 13.96
C PRO A 59 -9.13 -7.51 15.44
N PHE A 60 -8.37 -8.17 16.30
CA PHE A 60 -8.55 -8.16 17.75
C PHE A 60 -7.96 -6.87 18.36
N PRO A 61 -8.59 -6.29 19.40
CA PRO A 61 -8.12 -5.05 20.02
C PRO A 61 -6.65 -5.07 20.45
N HIS A 62 -6.18 -6.16 21.06
CA HIS A 62 -4.79 -6.29 21.49
C HIS A 62 -3.78 -6.23 20.34
N ARG A 63 -4.16 -6.63 19.11
CA ARG A 63 -3.28 -6.51 17.92
C ARG A 63 -3.20 -5.08 17.41
N LEU A 64 -4.27 -4.31 17.54
CA LEU A 64 -4.25 -2.88 17.24
C LEU A 64 -3.34 -2.13 18.23
N ILE A 65 -3.32 -2.55 19.50
CA ILE A 65 -2.40 -2.02 20.51
C ILE A 65 -0.94 -2.32 20.13
N LYS A 66 -0.64 -3.56 19.69
CA LYS A 66 0.71 -3.89 19.19
C LYS A 66 1.14 -3.03 18.01
N PHE A 67 0.24 -2.79 17.05
CA PHE A 67 0.50 -1.85 15.95
C PHE A 67 0.80 -0.44 16.47
N ARG A 68 0.00 0.07 17.40
CA ARG A 68 0.22 1.39 18.02
C ARG A 68 1.61 1.50 18.64
N HIS A 69 2.03 0.52 19.44
CA HIS A 69 3.36 0.55 20.08
C HIS A 69 4.49 0.52 19.05
N ALA A 70 4.41 -0.37 18.06
CA ALA A 70 5.42 -0.46 17.00
C ALA A 70 5.51 0.83 16.17
N PHE A 71 4.36 1.44 15.84
CA PHE A 71 4.32 2.69 15.09
C PHE A 71 4.84 3.87 15.92
N ARG A 72 4.51 3.93 17.22
CA ARG A 72 5.05 4.93 18.14
C ARG A 72 6.56 4.85 18.27
N ALA A 73 7.10 3.64 18.49
CA ALA A 73 8.53 3.43 18.58
C ALA A 73 9.25 3.89 17.30
N PHE A 74 8.66 3.65 16.12
CA PHE A 74 9.16 4.21 14.88
C PHE A 74 9.16 5.76 14.89
N LEU A 75 8.04 6.39 15.27
CA LEU A 75 7.91 7.85 15.29
C LEU A 75 8.85 8.55 16.28
N GLU A 76 9.18 7.91 17.40
CA GLU A 76 10.14 8.42 18.39
C GLU A 76 11.58 8.47 17.84
N ASN A 77 11.89 7.67 16.81
CA ASN A 77 13.24 7.55 16.24
C ASN A 77 13.46 8.37 14.96
N ILE A 78 12.44 9.06 14.46
CA ILE A 78 12.60 9.90 13.26
C ILE A 78 12.76 11.39 13.64
N PRO A 79 13.67 12.12 12.96
CA PRO A 79 13.82 13.56 13.15
C PRO A 79 12.58 14.32 12.66
N ASP A 80 12.42 15.53 13.16
CA ASP A 80 11.41 16.46 12.66
C ASP A 80 11.79 16.94 11.25
N HIS A 81 10.79 17.11 10.39
CA HIS A 81 10.94 17.69 9.05
C HIS A 81 9.66 18.45 8.71
N SER A 82 9.75 19.51 7.90
CA SER A 82 8.58 20.32 7.51
C SER A 82 7.53 19.51 6.73
N LEU A 83 7.98 18.49 6.00
CA LEU A 83 7.18 17.52 5.27
C LEU A 83 7.71 16.09 5.46
N ILE A 84 6.87 15.20 5.96
CA ILE A 84 7.20 13.77 6.18
C ILE A 84 6.30 12.90 5.29
N VAL A 85 6.88 11.94 4.59
CA VAL A 85 6.15 10.99 3.75
C VAL A 85 6.31 9.58 4.32
N LEU A 86 5.18 8.98 4.71
CA LEU A 86 5.11 7.61 5.22
C LEU A 86 4.41 6.73 4.18
N SER A 87 5.13 5.78 3.56
CA SER A 87 4.59 4.94 2.49
C SER A 87 4.58 3.47 2.88
N ARG A 88 3.38 2.89 3.08
CA ARG A 88 3.24 1.48 3.42
C ARG A 88 1.83 0.93 3.15
N GLU A 89 1.73 -0.08 2.30
CA GLU A 89 0.45 -0.70 1.89
C GLU A 89 -0.30 -1.35 3.05
N THR A 90 0.44 -1.94 4.00
CA THR A 90 -0.16 -2.63 5.14
C THR A 90 -0.91 -1.69 6.07
N PHE A 91 -0.72 -0.37 5.97
CA PHE A 91 -1.50 0.61 6.72
C PHE A 91 -2.96 0.69 6.25
N SER A 92 -3.25 0.23 5.03
CA SER A 92 -4.61 0.02 4.54
C SER A 92 -5.19 -1.35 4.88
N GLY A 93 -4.43 -2.19 5.57
CA GLY A 93 -4.87 -3.52 5.97
C GLY A 93 -4.34 -4.61 5.04
N GLY A 94 -5.19 -5.59 4.70
CA GLY A 94 -4.78 -6.80 3.99
C GLY A 94 -5.49 -6.95 2.66
N MET A 95 -4.75 -7.45 1.67
CA MET A 95 -5.26 -7.60 0.31
C MET A 95 -6.44 -8.58 0.23
N PRO A 96 -7.57 -8.20 -0.42
CA PRO A 96 -8.65 -9.09 -0.74
C PRO A 96 -8.17 -10.35 -1.47
N GLY A 97 -8.83 -11.48 -1.21
CA GLY A 97 -8.42 -12.79 -1.72
C GLY A 97 -7.52 -13.61 -0.80
N HIS A 98 -6.90 -12.98 0.21
CA HIS A 98 -6.36 -13.74 1.33
C HIS A 98 -7.47 -14.22 2.26
N HIS A 99 -7.15 -15.23 3.08
CA HIS A 99 -8.01 -15.70 4.16
C HIS A 99 -7.51 -15.16 5.50
N THR A 100 -8.46 -14.81 6.37
CA THR A 100 -8.21 -14.60 7.79
C THR A 100 -7.84 -15.92 8.47
N LEU A 101 -7.38 -15.89 9.73
CA LEU A 101 -7.06 -17.12 10.47
C LEU A 101 -8.27 -18.08 10.54
N SER A 102 -9.49 -17.56 10.66
CA SER A 102 -10.70 -18.38 10.71
C SER A 102 -11.10 -18.96 9.35
N GLY A 103 -10.27 -18.83 8.32
CA GLY A 103 -10.57 -19.29 6.96
C GLY A 103 -11.53 -18.38 6.21
N ARG A 104 -12.01 -17.27 6.79
CA ARG A 104 -12.90 -16.34 6.09
C ARG A 104 -12.13 -15.54 5.05
N LEU A 105 -12.67 -15.48 3.83
CA LEU A 105 -12.16 -14.66 2.73
C LEU A 105 -12.20 -13.16 3.09
N MET A 106 -11.09 -12.47 2.84
CA MET A 106 -11.02 -11.02 2.95
C MET A 106 -11.65 -10.38 1.71
N THR A 107 -12.71 -9.59 1.91
CA THR A 107 -13.52 -9.00 0.83
C THR A 107 -13.65 -7.48 0.91
N SER A 108 -12.88 -6.81 1.77
CA SER A 108 -12.81 -5.35 1.85
C SER A 108 -11.63 -4.89 2.72
N TYR A 109 -11.15 -3.68 2.48
CA TYR A 109 -10.16 -3.00 3.32
C TYR A 109 -10.78 -2.19 4.46
N GLN A 110 -12.05 -1.81 4.37
CA GLN A 110 -12.68 -0.76 5.18
C GLN A 110 -12.43 -0.89 6.70
N ARG A 111 -12.77 -2.04 7.29
CA ARG A 111 -12.71 -2.22 8.75
C ARG A 111 -11.28 -2.09 9.31
N PRO A 112 -10.27 -2.83 8.80
CA PRO A 112 -8.90 -2.67 9.29
C PRO A 112 -8.31 -1.31 8.91
N ALA A 113 -8.47 -0.83 7.67
CA ALA A 113 -7.94 0.45 7.20
C ALA A 113 -8.39 1.62 8.11
N LYS A 114 -9.70 1.73 8.39
CA LYS A 114 -10.24 2.78 9.26
C LYS A 114 -9.62 2.78 10.65
N ARG A 115 -9.39 1.59 11.23
CA ARG A 115 -8.86 1.46 12.59
C ARG A 115 -7.36 1.75 12.65
N LEU A 116 -6.60 1.31 11.64
CA LEU A 116 -5.18 1.63 11.49
C LEU A 116 -4.99 3.13 11.26
N ALA A 117 -5.74 3.73 10.33
CA ALA A 117 -5.69 5.17 10.06
C ALA A 117 -5.94 6.02 11.31
N LYS A 118 -6.94 5.66 12.14
CA LYS A 118 -7.18 6.35 13.42
C LYS A 118 -6.01 6.28 14.39
N VAL A 119 -5.32 5.14 14.46
CA VAL A 119 -4.10 5.01 15.27
C VAL A 119 -2.98 5.86 14.69
N ILE A 120 -2.78 5.83 13.37
CA ILE A 120 -1.77 6.65 12.69
C ILE A 120 -1.99 8.13 12.98
N ILE A 121 -3.21 8.65 12.80
CA ILE A 121 -3.57 10.05 13.08
C ILE A 121 -3.26 10.41 14.53
N SER A 122 -3.68 9.56 15.47
CA SER A 122 -3.48 9.81 16.90
C SER A 122 -2.02 9.82 17.29
N GLU A 123 -1.20 8.91 16.78
CA GLU A 123 0.22 8.82 17.14
C GLU A 123 1.05 9.90 16.44
N LEU A 124 0.69 10.30 15.21
CA LEU A 124 1.31 11.45 14.53
C LEU A 124 1.09 12.75 15.31
N ARG A 125 -0.16 13.05 15.68
CA ARG A 125 -0.48 14.24 16.49
C ARG A 125 0.13 14.19 17.88
N ARG A 126 0.32 12.99 18.44
CA ARG A 126 1.04 12.82 19.70
C ARG A 126 2.52 13.14 19.56
N ARG A 127 3.19 12.70 18.49
CA ARG A 127 4.63 12.91 18.28
C ARG A 127 4.98 14.33 17.81
N PHE A 128 4.19 14.89 16.90
CA PHE A 128 4.50 16.14 16.19
C PHE A 128 3.58 17.31 16.59
N GLY A 129 2.68 17.09 17.54
CA GLY A 129 1.77 18.08 18.08
C GLY A 129 0.35 18.03 17.49
N PRO A 130 -0.66 18.60 18.18
CA PRO A 130 -2.05 18.54 17.75
C PRO A 130 -2.32 19.28 16.43
N SER A 131 -1.46 20.23 16.06
CA SER A 131 -1.54 21.03 14.83
C SER A 131 -0.93 20.33 13.60
N THR A 132 -0.38 19.12 13.72
CA THR A 132 0.17 18.38 12.57
C THR A 132 -0.90 18.23 11.48
N GLU A 133 -0.57 18.70 10.28
CA GLU A 133 -1.40 18.53 9.09
C GLU A 133 -1.17 17.14 8.52
N ILE A 134 -2.21 16.32 8.51
CA ILE A 134 -2.12 14.92 8.07
C ILE A 134 -2.98 14.77 6.83
N THR A 135 -2.39 14.23 5.76
CA THR A 135 -3.10 13.89 4.53
C THR A 135 -2.89 12.43 4.24
N PHE A 136 -3.96 11.66 4.07
CA PHE A 136 -3.83 10.32 3.50
C PHE A 136 -3.82 10.39 1.99
N PHE A 137 -2.92 9.66 1.37
CA PHE A 137 -2.80 9.57 -0.08
C PHE A 137 -2.98 8.11 -0.52
N TYR A 138 -3.78 7.90 -1.58
CA TYR A 138 -4.02 6.59 -2.16
C TYR A 138 -3.85 6.65 -3.66
N THR A 139 -2.91 5.88 -4.19
CA THR A 139 -2.96 5.52 -5.61
C THR A 139 -4.10 4.53 -5.83
N THR A 140 -4.89 4.75 -6.87
CA THR A 140 -6.04 3.93 -7.25
C THR A 140 -5.81 3.33 -8.63
N ARG A 141 -6.70 2.42 -9.03
CA ARG A 141 -6.66 1.74 -10.32
C ARG A 141 -8.08 1.34 -10.68
N GLU A 142 -8.40 1.26 -11.97
CA GLU A 142 -9.69 0.75 -12.43
C GLU A 142 -9.95 -0.62 -11.80
N ARG A 143 -11.18 -0.81 -11.31
CA ARG A 143 -11.56 -1.94 -10.44
C ARG A 143 -11.25 -3.30 -11.05
N GLU A 144 -11.67 -3.57 -12.28
CA GLU A 144 -11.55 -4.91 -12.88
C GLU A 144 -10.10 -5.18 -13.30
N SER A 145 -9.39 -4.18 -13.83
CA SER A 145 -7.95 -4.19 -14.06
C SER A 145 -7.15 -4.48 -12.78
N TRP A 146 -7.55 -3.84 -11.67
CA TRP A 146 -6.99 -4.09 -10.35
C TRP A 146 -7.25 -5.52 -9.88
N LEU A 147 -8.48 -6.02 -10.01
CA LEU A 147 -8.84 -7.37 -9.56
C LEU A 147 -8.12 -8.46 -10.35
N ARG A 148 -7.91 -8.27 -11.66
CA ARG A 148 -7.00 -9.12 -12.47
C ARG A 148 -5.58 -9.10 -11.93
N SER A 149 -5.07 -7.93 -11.55
CA SER A 149 -3.73 -7.80 -10.97
C SER A 149 -3.60 -8.48 -9.60
N VAL A 150 -4.65 -8.39 -8.77
CA VAL A 150 -4.76 -9.12 -7.49
C VAL A 150 -4.77 -10.62 -7.75
N TYR A 151 -5.59 -11.11 -8.68
CA TYR A 151 -5.65 -12.52 -9.06
C TYR A 151 -4.29 -13.07 -9.51
N GLY A 152 -3.62 -12.40 -10.45
CA GLY A 152 -2.30 -12.81 -10.93
C GLY A 152 -1.24 -12.83 -9.81
N HIS A 153 -1.32 -11.90 -8.85
CA HIS A 153 -0.46 -11.94 -7.67
C HIS A 153 -0.78 -13.13 -6.75
N LEU A 154 -2.07 -13.39 -6.48
CA LEU A 154 -2.49 -14.48 -5.60
C LEU A 154 -2.18 -15.86 -6.19
N LEU A 155 -2.31 -16.03 -7.52
CA LEU A 155 -1.90 -17.25 -8.22
C LEU A 155 -0.46 -17.62 -7.90
N ARG A 156 0.43 -16.63 -7.85
CA ARG A 156 1.83 -16.81 -7.47
C ARG A 156 1.98 -17.02 -5.96
N SER A 157 1.37 -16.18 -5.13
CA SER A 157 1.71 -16.08 -3.70
C SER A 157 1.00 -17.09 -2.79
N ILE A 158 -0.16 -17.62 -3.19
CA ILE A 158 -0.92 -18.60 -2.42
C ILE A 158 -1.46 -19.72 -3.33
N ARG A 159 -2.11 -20.74 -2.76
CA ARG A 159 -2.78 -21.79 -3.53
C ARG A 159 -4.21 -21.36 -3.85
N ILE A 160 -4.42 -20.79 -5.03
CA ILE A 160 -5.75 -20.61 -5.63
C ILE A 160 -5.89 -21.61 -6.78
N THR A 161 -6.97 -22.38 -6.75
CA THR A 161 -7.33 -23.37 -7.79
C THR A 161 -8.46 -22.91 -8.70
N ASP A 162 -9.14 -21.83 -8.30
CA ASP A 162 -10.19 -21.16 -9.09
C ASP A 162 -9.55 -20.42 -10.27
N ASP A 163 -10.17 -20.49 -11.45
CA ASP A 163 -9.81 -19.60 -12.55
C ASP A 163 -10.24 -18.15 -12.27
N TYR A 164 -9.92 -17.22 -13.17
CA TYR A 164 -10.25 -15.81 -12.97
C TYR A 164 -11.76 -15.56 -12.85
N VAL A 165 -12.58 -16.22 -13.67
CA VAL A 165 -14.04 -16.02 -13.67
C VAL A 165 -14.64 -16.47 -12.34
N SER A 166 -14.25 -17.66 -11.88
CA SER A 166 -14.66 -18.23 -10.61
C SER A 166 -14.18 -17.40 -9.43
N CYS A 167 -12.91 -16.95 -9.46
CA CYS A 167 -12.34 -16.06 -8.44
C CYS A 167 -13.11 -14.73 -8.40
N ARG A 168 -13.37 -14.11 -9.55
CA ARG A 168 -14.12 -12.85 -9.68
C ARG A 168 -15.53 -12.97 -9.10
N ALA A 169 -16.20 -14.10 -9.31
CA ALA A 169 -17.55 -14.36 -8.81
C ALA A 169 -17.62 -14.36 -7.27
N ARG A 170 -16.50 -14.62 -6.56
CA ARG A 170 -16.42 -14.55 -5.09
C ARG A 170 -16.44 -13.13 -4.54
N PHE A 171 -16.29 -12.12 -5.40
CA PHE A 171 -16.18 -10.70 -5.04
C PHE A 171 -17.28 -9.83 -5.66
N PRO A 172 -18.58 -10.19 -5.56
CA PRO A 172 -19.65 -9.45 -6.23
C PRO A 172 -19.81 -8.02 -5.69
N LYS A 173 -19.52 -7.83 -4.39
CA LYS A 173 -19.65 -6.54 -3.68
C LYS A 173 -18.31 -5.93 -3.27
N LEU A 174 -17.18 -6.52 -3.68
CA LEU A 174 -15.87 -5.93 -3.42
C LEU A 174 -15.82 -4.57 -4.14
N LEU A 175 -15.40 -3.54 -3.44
CA LEU A 175 -15.23 -2.22 -4.04
C LEU A 175 -13.92 -2.16 -4.82
N GLY A 176 -13.87 -1.31 -5.84
CA GLY A 176 -12.59 -0.92 -6.45
C GLY A 176 -11.76 -0.04 -5.51
N PRO A 177 -10.44 0.11 -5.75
CA PRO A 177 -9.56 0.94 -4.93
C PRO A 177 -10.05 2.37 -4.72
N GLU A 178 -10.59 3.00 -5.77
CA GLU A 178 -11.13 4.36 -5.69
C GLU A 178 -12.35 4.44 -4.75
N ALA A 179 -13.32 3.55 -4.93
CA ALA A 179 -14.50 3.50 -4.07
C ALA A 179 -14.16 3.13 -2.61
N GLU A 180 -13.12 2.31 -2.38
CA GLU A 180 -12.58 2.06 -1.03
C GLU A 180 -12.00 3.35 -0.42
N ALA A 181 -11.18 4.10 -1.18
CA ALA A 181 -10.59 5.37 -0.72
C ALA A 181 -11.65 6.45 -0.47
N GLN A 182 -12.67 6.59 -1.34
CA GLN A 182 -13.78 7.52 -1.13
C GLN A 182 -14.57 7.23 0.16
N LYS A 183 -14.77 5.95 0.51
CA LYS A 183 -15.38 5.58 1.79
C LYS A 183 -14.50 5.93 2.98
N LEU A 184 -13.17 5.76 2.84
CA LEU A 184 -12.22 6.18 3.86
C LEU A 184 -12.20 7.70 4.03
N ALA A 185 -12.27 8.47 2.94
CA ALA A 185 -12.38 9.93 2.98
C ALA A 185 -13.54 10.39 3.88
N ARG A 186 -14.74 9.84 3.65
CA ARG A 186 -15.91 10.13 4.50
C ARG A 186 -15.70 9.72 5.96
N ALA A 187 -15.04 8.60 6.20
CA ALA A 187 -14.85 8.05 7.55
C ALA A 187 -13.71 8.72 8.35
N LEU A 188 -12.80 9.42 7.67
CA LEU A 188 -11.62 10.07 8.26
C LEU A 188 -11.75 11.60 8.34
N SER A 189 -12.80 12.19 7.76
CA SER A 189 -13.12 13.60 7.90
C SER A 189 -13.02 14.07 9.37
N PRO A 190 -12.35 15.21 9.65
CA PRO A 190 -11.88 16.22 8.69
C PRO A 190 -10.49 15.97 8.09
N VAL A 191 -9.83 14.83 8.35
CA VAL A 191 -8.51 14.54 7.79
C VAL A 191 -8.62 14.32 6.26
N PRO A 192 -7.90 15.08 5.43
CA PRO A 192 -7.96 14.95 3.97
C PRO A 192 -7.53 13.55 3.49
N VAL A 193 -8.22 13.08 2.46
CA VAL A 193 -7.87 11.88 1.70
C VAL A 193 -7.79 12.27 0.23
N ILE A 194 -6.61 12.15 -0.35
CA ILE A 194 -6.32 12.46 -1.75
C ILE A 194 -6.11 11.15 -2.51
N MET A 195 -6.61 11.11 -3.73
CA MET A 195 -6.55 9.95 -4.61
C MET A 195 -5.92 10.33 -5.94
N ALA A 196 -5.19 9.39 -6.55
CA ALA A 196 -4.67 9.53 -7.90
C ALA A 196 -4.77 8.20 -8.64
N ALA A 197 -5.44 8.19 -9.80
CA ALA A 197 -5.56 6.99 -10.62
C ALA A 197 -4.25 6.73 -11.36
N LEU A 198 -3.77 5.48 -11.32
CA LEU A 198 -2.53 5.11 -12.02
C LEU A 198 -2.59 5.36 -13.52
N GLU A 199 -3.79 5.28 -14.10
CA GLU A 199 -4.07 5.49 -15.50
C GLU A 199 -3.63 6.87 -15.97
N ASP A 200 -3.84 7.91 -15.14
CA ASP A 200 -3.46 9.30 -15.40
C ASP A 200 -1.94 9.52 -15.43
N TYR A 201 -1.19 8.61 -14.80
CA TYR A 201 0.27 8.67 -14.67
C TYR A 201 1.00 7.63 -15.50
N SER A 202 0.30 6.96 -16.43
CA SER A 202 0.86 5.86 -17.21
C SER A 202 1.99 6.26 -18.17
N SER A 203 1.99 7.51 -18.62
CA SER A 203 3.02 8.13 -19.48
C SER A 203 4.03 8.98 -18.71
N ALA A 204 3.84 9.17 -17.39
CA ALA A 204 4.75 9.96 -16.57
C ALA A 204 6.12 9.28 -16.44
N ARG A 205 7.19 10.07 -16.55
CA ARG A 205 8.58 9.57 -16.46
C ARG A 205 8.87 8.92 -15.10
N GLU A 206 8.27 9.42 -14.03
CA GLU A 206 8.40 8.88 -12.67
C GLU A 206 7.38 7.76 -12.39
N GLY A 207 6.54 7.41 -13.38
CA GLY A 207 5.44 6.47 -13.23
C GLY A 207 4.50 6.88 -12.09
N PRO A 208 4.02 5.93 -11.26
CA PRO A 208 3.11 6.23 -10.14
C PRO A 208 3.63 7.25 -9.13
N ALA A 209 4.96 7.44 -9.02
CA ALA A 209 5.53 8.40 -8.09
C ALA A 209 5.21 9.85 -8.47
N ALA A 210 4.94 10.12 -9.75
CA ALA A 210 4.58 11.45 -10.25
C ALA A 210 3.39 12.05 -9.48
N ALA A 211 2.38 11.23 -9.15
CA ALA A 211 1.22 11.66 -8.40
C ALA A 211 1.56 12.23 -7.01
N LEU A 212 2.56 11.64 -6.33
CA LEU A 212 3.01 12.13 -5.04
C LEU A 212 3.91 13.36 -5.19
N LEU A 213 4.75 13.40 -6.24
CA LEU A 213 5.56 14.58 -6.54
C LEU A 213 4.70 15.81 -6.85
N ASP A 214 3.58 15.64 -7.57
CA ASP A 214 2.59 16.68 -7.82
C ASP A 214 1.98 17.19 -6.51
N LEU A 215 1.54 16.27 -5.65
CA LEU A 215 0.95 16.60 -4.35
C LEU A 215 1.92 17.36 -3.44
N MET A 216 3.21 17.04 -3.50
CA MET A 216 4.26 17.74 -2.77
C MET A 216 4.73 19.02 -3.45
N THR A 217 4.26 19.29 -4.68
CA THR A 217 4.67 20.43 -5.50
C THR A 217 6.19 20.47 -5.71
N ILE A 218 6.79 19.31 -6.01
CA ILE A 218 8.24 19.23 -6.27
C ILE A 218 8.58 19.99 -7.57
N PRO A 219 9.58 20.90 -7.55
CA PRO A 219 9.92 21.73 -8.71
C PRO A 219 10.29 20.92 -9.96
N PRO A 220 9.86 21.34 -11.17
CA PRO A 220 10.17 20.65 -12.43
C PRO A 220 11.66 20.43 -12.66
N GLU A 221 12.49 21.38 -12.25
CA GLU A 221 13.96 21.33 -12.39
C GLU A 221 14.50 20.14 -11.60
N LEU A 222 14.06 19.99 -10.35
CA LEU A 222 14.44 18.86 -9.51
C LEU A 222 13.91 17.55 -10.11
N ARG A 223 12.65 17.51 -10.53
CA ARG A 223 12.03 16.31 -11.14
C ARG A 223 12.80 15.84 -12.37
N SER A 224 13.28 16.76 -13.20
CA SER A 224 14.08 16.44 -14.38
C SER A 224 15.38 15.70 -14.02
N SER A 225 16.00 16.04 -12.88
CA SER A 225 17.23 15.42 -12.38
C SER A 225 17.03 14.05 -11.69
N LEU A 226 15.79 13.71 -11.30
CA LEU A 226 15.49 12.44 -10.64
C LEU A 226 15.72 11.27 -11.59
N ARG A 227 16.21 10.16 -11.04
CA ARG A 227 16.47 8.92 -11.77
C ARG A 227 15.17 8.13 -11.89
N PRO A 228 14.67 7.88 -13.12
CA PRO A 228 13.50 7.04 -13.30
C PRO A 228 13.81 5.60 -12.87
N ILE A 229 12.79 4.90 -12.40
CA ILE A 229 12.85 3.46 -12.22
C ILE A 229 12.39 2.76 -13.50
N LEU A 230 13.00 1.62 -13.81
CA LEU A 230 12.42 0.73 -14.82
C LEU A 230 11.03 0.29 -14.37
N ARG A 231 10.14 0.05 -15.33
CA ARG A 231 8.78 -0.44 -15.06
C ARG A 231 8.84 -1.85 -14.47
N GLN A 232 8.88 -1.93 -13.14
CA GLN A 232 8.89 -3.18 -12.39
C GLN A 232 7.47 -3.59 -11.96
N ASN A 233 7.32 -4.85 -11.52
CA ASN A 233 6.06 -5.40 -10.98
C ASN A 233 4.88 -5.41 -11.97
N THR A 234 5.18 -5.56 -13.25
CA THR A 234 4.19 -5.83 -14.31
C THR A 234 3.46 -7.15 -14.05
N ALA A 235 2.29 -7.31 -14.67
CA ALA A 235 1.57 -8.57 -14.59
C ALA A 235 2.38 -9.67 -15.29
N ASN A 236 2.45 -10.86 -14.67
CA ASN A 236 3.04 -12.01 -15.33
C ASN A 236 2.31 -12.30 -16.65
N PRO A 237 3.01 -12.79 -17.70
CA PRO A 237 2.36 -13.19 -18.95
C PRO A 237 1.22 -14.19 -18.72
N ALA A 238 0.25 -14.22 -19.63
CA ALA A 238 -0.91 -15.13 -19.53
C ALA A 238 -0.48 -16.60 -19.43
N ALA A 239 0.54 -17.01 -20.18
CA ALA A 239 1.11 -18.36 -20.13
C ALA A 239 1.65 -18.71 -18.74
N THR A 240 2.43 -17.80 -18.13
CA THR A 240 2.95 -17.98 -16.76
C THR A 240 1.83 -18.06 -15.72
N GLN A 241 0.77 -17.26 -15.87
CA GLN A 241 -0.38 -17.33 -14.97
C GLN A 241 -1.15 -18.65 -15.11
N ALA A 242 -1.33 -19.14 -16.33
CA ALA A 242 -1.93 -20.45 -16.58
C ALA A 242 -1.12 -21.58 -15.94
N GLU A 243 0.21 -21.50 -16.03
CA GLU A 243 1.10 -22.47 -15.39
C GLU A 243 1.03 -22.42 -13.85
N PHE A 244 0.98 -21.22 -13.25
CA PHE A 244 0.74 -21.12 -11.80
C PHE A 244 -0.57 -21.77 -11.36
N LEU A 245 -1.63 -21.62 -12.14
CA LEU A 245 -2.92 -22.23 -11.86
C LEU A 245 -2.84 -23.77 -11.97
N ARG A 246 -2.16 -24.29 -13.00
CA ARG A 246 -1.90 -25.73 -13.16
C ARG A 246 -1.15 -26.30 -11.96
N LEU A 247 -0.02 -25.68 -11.59
CA LEU A 247 0.78 -26.09 -10.43
C LEU A 247 -0.03 -26.03 -9.12
N ASN A 248 -0.88 -25.01 -8.94
CA ASN A 248 -1.74 -24.89 -7.76
C ASN A 248 -2.74 -26.05 -7.62
N ARG A 249 -3.20 -26.62 -8.74
CA ARG A 249 -4.14 -27.74 -8.77
C ARG A 249 -3.46 -29.09 -8.56
N GLU A 250 -2.25 -29.26 -9.08
CA GLU A 250 -1.56 -30.55 -9.08
C GLU A 250 -0.68 -30.77 -7.84
N ILE A 251 0.11 -29.77 -7.43
CA ILE A 251 1.14 -29.98 -6.40
C ILE A 251 0.56 -29.78 -5.00
N LYS A 252 0.32 -30.90 -4.30
CA LYS A 252 -0.20 -30.93 -2.93
C LYS A 252 0.81 -30.45 -1.87
N SER A 253 2.10 -30.72 -2.04
CA SER A 253 3.13 -30.27 -1.09
C SER A 253 3.38 -28.76 -1.21
N LYS A 254 3.26 -28.04 -0.09
CA LYS A 254 3.47 -26.58 -0.05
C LYS A 254 4.90 -26.19 -0.44
N ALA A 255 5.90 -26.94 0.02
CA ALA A 255 7.30 -26.68 -0.28
C ALA A 255 7.60 -26.90 -1.76
N LYS A 256 7.14 -28.04 -2.33
CA LYS A 256 7.31 -28.33 -3.77
C LYS A 256 6.57 -27.32 -4.64
N LEU A 257 5.35 -26.91 -4.25
CA LEU A 257 4.58 -25.90 -4.98
C LEU A 257 5.30 -24.56 -4.98
N LYS A 258 5.86 -24.14 -3.84
CA LYS A 258 6.62 -22.90 -3.75
C LYS A 258 7.83 -22.93 -4.70
N ALA A 259 8.64 -23.99 -4.64
CA ALA A 259 9.82 -24.15 -5.50
C ALA A 259 9.47 -24.16 -7.00
N ALA A 260 8.40 -24.89 -7.38
CA ALA A 260 7.96 -24.95 -8.77
C ALA A 260 7.50 -23.57 -9.31
N LYS A 261 6.83 -22.76 -8.49
CA LYS A 261 6.46 -21.40 -8.88
C LYS A 261 7.64 -20.44 -8.95
N GLU A 262 8.63 -20.62 -8.07
CA GLU A 262 9.85 -19.81 -8.08
C GLU A 262 10.69 -20.04 -9.33
N ALA A 263 10.70 -21.27 -9.88
CA ALA A 263 11.39 -21.60 -11.12
C ALA A 263 10.79 -20.96 -12.40
N LEU A 264 9.62 -20.31 -12.32
CA LEU A 264 8.95 -19.66 -13.46
C LEU A 264 9.16 -18.14 -13.52
N LEU A 265 9.93 -17.59 -12.59
CA LEU A 265 10.12 -16.15 -12.38
C LEU A 265 11.56 -15.76 -12.69
#